data_AF-A0A8T6UC07-F1
#
_entry.id   AF-A0A8T6UC07-F1
#
_cell.length_a   1.000
_cell.length_b   1.000
_cell.length_c   1.000
_cell.angle_alpha   90.00
_cell.angle_beta   90.00
_cell.angle_gamma   90.00
#
_symmetry.space_group_name_H-M   'P 1'
#
loop_
_entity.id
_entity.type
_entity.pdbx_description
1 polymer ?
#
loop_
_entity_poly.entity_id
_entity_poly.type
_entity_poly.pdbx_seq_one_letter_code
_entity_poly.pdbx_strand_id
1 'polypeptide(L)'
;SRTEKRAAGTTKLDSATMKGKIVEHVFWLKKNGYKESTIGTRTHHLKTLVKLGANLLDPESVKEVIAKLQCIEDTKAQYTATFHLFTLQNDLAWDPPSYRQHQKIPFIPTEAEIDQLIAAGGKKTATLLQLLKETALRIGEAWRLRWIDVDFKRQIITLNTPEKNSKARIFNVS
;
A
#
# COMPACT_ATOMS: atom_id res chain seq x y z
N SER A 1 1.12 14.40 -57.70
CA SER A 1 -0.04 13.94 -56.91
C SER A 1 0.48 13.23 -55.67
N ARG A 2 -0.06 13.61 -54.50
CA ARG A 2 0.07 12.98 -53.16
C ARG A 2 1.40 13.06 -52.42
N THR A 3 1.64 14.25 -51.88
CA THR A 3 1.98 14.42 -50.46
C THR A 3 0.91 13.73 -49.58
N GLU A 4 1.30 13.31 -48.36
CA GLU A 4 0.48 12.78 -47.23
C GLU A 4 0.46 11.25 -47.03
N LYS A 5 1.20 10.80 -46.02
CA LYS A 5 0.57 10.45 -44.73
C LYS A 5 1.63 10.50 -43.62
N ARG A 6 1.46 11.50 -42.76
CA ARG A 6 2.19 11.65 -41.49
C ARG A 6 1.88 10.43 -40.62
N ALA A 7 2.90 9.66 -40.25
CA ALA A 7 2.80 8.70 -39.17
C ALA A 7 2.57 9.48 -37.87
N ALA A 8 1.41 9.30 -37.26
CA ALA A 8 1.04 9.89 -35.98
C ALA A 8 2.09 9.51 -34.91
N GLY A 9 2.54 10.51 -34.18
CA GLY A 9 3.75 10.44 -33.37
C GLY A 9 3.59 9.59 -32.13
N THR A 10 4.50 8.63 -31.96
CA THR A 10 4.90 8.14 -30.64
C THR A 10 5.79 9.20 -30.01
N THR A 11 5.20 10.31 -29.56
CA THR A 11 5.92 11.29 -28.75
C THR A 11 6.30 10.56 -27.47
N LYS A 12 7.57 10.16 -27.34
CA LYS A 12 8.16 9.79 -26.05
C LYS A 12 7.96 11.00 -25.15
N LEU A 13 6.88 11.02 -24.37
CA LEU A 13 6.68 12.07 -23.38
C LEU A 13 7.87 12.05 -22.42
N ASP A 14 8.43 13.23 -22.18
CA ASP A 14 9.64 13.39 -21.37
C ASP A 14 9.40 12.79 -19.97
N SER A 15 10.37 12.03 -19.49
CA SER A 15 10.38 11.48 -18.13
C SER A 15 10.19 12.60 -17.09
N ALA A 16 10.66 13.81 -17.39
CA ALA A 16 10.44 14.99 -16.55
C ALA A 16 8.95 15.34 -16.41
N THR A 17 8.18 15.31 -17.50
CA THR A 17 6.74 15.61 -17.49
C THR A 17 5.96 14.61 -16.63
N MET A 18 6.27 13.31 -16.75
CA MET A 18 5.64 12.28 -15.93
C MET A 18 5.96 12.45 -14.44
N LYS A 19 7.21 12.80 -14.11
CA LYS A 19 7.60 13.10 -12.73
C LYS A 19 6.86 14.32 -12.17
N GLY A 20 6.70 15.37 -12.97
CA GLY A 20 5.91 16.55 -12.61
C GLY A 20 4.46 16.19 -12.28
N LYS A 21 3.82 15.39 -13.15
CA LYS A 21 2.45 14.90 -12.93
C LYS A 21 2.30 14.04 -11.67
N ILE A 22 3.30 13.22 -11.33
CA ILE A 22 3.29 12.45 -10.08
C ILE A 22 3.35 13.39 -8.87
N VAL A 23 4.14 14.46 -8.91
CA VAL A 23 4.23 15.45 -7.82
C VAL A 23 2.91 16.21 -7.66
N GLU A 24 2.28 16.62 -8.77
CA GLU A 24 0.93 17.19 -8.75
C GLU A 24 -0.08 16.23 -8.10
N HIS A 25 0.01 14.93 -8.40
CA HIS A 25 -0.86 13.91 -7.81
C HIS A 25 -0.63 13.70 -6.32
N VAL A 26 0.63 13.69 -5.88
CA VAL A 26 0.99 13.67 -4.45
C VAL A 26 0.33 14.82 -3.70
N PHE A 27 0.43 16.04 -4.26
CA PHE A 27 -0.17 17.22 -3.65
C PHE A 27 -1.71 17.17 -3.65
N TRP A 28 -2.31 16.66 -4.73
CA TRP A 28 -3.76 16.43 -4.80
C TRP A 28 -4.25 15.42 -3.77
N LEU A 29 -3.57 14.28 -3.60
CA LEU A 29 -3.90 13.30 -2.56
C LEU A 29 -3.80 13.91 -1.17
N LYS A 30 -2.78 14.74 -0.93
CA LYS A 30 -2.63 15.46 0.34
C LYS A 30 -3.80 16.40 0.62
N LYS A 31 -4.25 17.16 -0.39
CA LYS A 31 -5.42 18.04 -0.29
C LYS A 31 -6.71 17.28 0.03
N ASN A 32 -6.86 16.06 -0.47
CA ASN A 32 -8.01 15.19 -0.23
C ASN A 32 -7.91 14.39 1.08
N GLY A 33 -6.94 14.67 1.94
CA GLY A 33 -6.85 14.08 3.29
C GLY A 33 -6.36 12.63 3.33
N TYR A 34 -5.72 12.13 2.28
CA TYR A 34 -5.12 10.79 2.29
C TYR A 34 -3.96 10.71 3.30
N LYS A 35 -3.79 9.56 3.95
CA LYS A 35 -2.68 9.31 4.88
C LYS A 35 -1.35 9.33 4.13
N GLU A 36 -0.31 9.89 4.74
CA GLU A 36 1.05 9.96 4.15
C GLU A 36 1.58 8.57 3.74
N SER A 37 1.26 7.51 4.50
CA SER A 37 1.61 6.13 4.12
C SER A 37 0.93 5.68 2.83
N THR A 38 -0.35 6.01 2.64
CA THR A 38 -1.10 5.73 1.41
C THR A 38 -0.57 6.54 0.22
N ILE A 39 -0.22 7.81 0.45
CA ILE A 39 0.41 8.67 -0.56
C ILE A 39 1.75 8.06 -1.00
N GLY A 40 2.57 7.61 -0.05
CA GLY A 40 3.84 6.94 -0.32
C GLY A 40 3.69 5.70 -1.20
N THR A 41 2.79 4.79 -0.84
CA THR A 41 2.52 3.57 -1.63
C THR A 41 2.02 3.90 -3.04
N ARG A 42 1.05 4.80 -3.18
CA ARG A 42 0.50 5.19 -4.48
C ARG A 42 1.56 5.87 -5.37
N THR A 43 2.39 6.72 -4.78
CA THR A 43 3.51 7.36 -5.47
C THR A 43 4.52 6.32 -5.96
N HIS A 44 4.82 5.31 -5.14
CA HIS A 44 5.70 4.22 -5.53
C HIS A 44 5.13 3.46 -6.73
N HIS A 45 3.85 3.10 -6.72
CA HIS A 45 3.21 2.42 -7.83
C HIS A 45 3.27 3.23 -9.14
N LEU A 46 2.95 4.53 -9.10
CA LEU A 46 3.02 5.39 -10.29
C LEU A 46 4.46 5.52 -10.82
N LYS A 47 5.44 5.68 -9.94
CA LYS A 47 6.87 5.69 -10.32
C LYS A 47 7.28 4.37 -10.97
N THR A 48 6.81 3.24 -10.45
CA THR A 48 7.08 1.92 -11.02
C THR A 48 6.47 1.78 -12.42
N LEU A 49 5.22 2.22 -12.63
CA LEU A 49 4.59 2.21 -13.96
C LEU A 49 5.39 3.04 -14.97
N VAL A 50 5.80 4.27 -14.60
CA VAL A 50 6.63 5.13 -15.45
C VAL A 50 7.99 4.49 -15.75
N LYS A 51 8.63 3.86 -14.75
CA LYS A 51 9.90 3.15 -14.92
C LYS A 51 9.78 1.98 -15.92
N LEU A 52 8.62 1.32 -15.95
CA LEU A 52 8.31 0.24 -16.88
C LEU A 52 7.88 0.75 -18.27
N GLY A 53 7.87 2.06 -18.50
CA GLY A 53 7.57 2.68 -19.78
C GLY A 53 6.09 3.04 -19.98
N ALA A 54 5.27 3.02 -18.93
CA ALA A 54 3.88 3.46 -19.04
C ALA A 54 3.79 4.99 -19.18
N ASN A 55 2.97 5.45 -20.12
CA ASN A 55 2.57 6.85 -20.20
C ASN A 55 1.33 7.07 -19.34
N LEU A 56 1.46 7.82 -18.23
CA LEU A 56 0.35 8.05 -17.30
C LEU A 56 -0.81 8.87 -17.89
N LEU A 57 -0.58 9.59 -18.99
CA LEU A 57 -1.62 10.35 -19.68
C LEU A 57 -2.35 9.52 -20.75
N ASP A 58 -1.87 8.30 -21.00
CA ASP A 58 -2.48 7.35 -21.94
C ASP A 58 -2.97 6.11 -21.19
N PRO A 59 -4.27 6.03 -20.89
CA PRO A 59 -4.95 4.82 -20.40
C PRO A 59 -4.44 3.50 -20.99
N GLU A 60 -4.41 3.36 -22.31
CA GLU A 60 -4.11 2.07 -22.94
C GLU A 60 -2.65 1.66 -22.72
N SER A 61 -1.72 2.62 -22.72
CA SER A 61 -0.32 2.39 -22.33
C SER A 61 -0.21 1.80 -20.92
N VAL A 62 -0.99 2.30 -19.96
CA VAL A 62 -0.99 1.79 -18.59
C VAL A 62 -1.59 0.38 -18.51
N LYS A 63 -2.68 0.10 -19.22
CA LYS A 63 -3.26 -1.25 -19.30
C LYS A 63 -2.26 -2.27 -19.83
N GLU A 64 -1.56 -1.92 -20.91
CA GLU A 64 -0.56 -2.81 -21.50
C GLU A 64 0.56 -3.14 -20.50
N VAL A 65 1.07 -2.14 -19.79
CA VAL A 65 2.15 -2.34 -18.81
C VAL A 65 1.66 -3.21 -17.65
N ILE A 66 0.46 -2.94 -17.11
CA ILE A 66 -0.12 -3.76 -16.04
C ILE A 66 -0.37 -5.21 -16.51
N ALA A 67 -0.84 -5.40 -17.74
CA ALA A 67 -1.06 -6.73 -18.31
C ALA A 67 0.25 -7.52 -18.41
N LYS A 68 1.34 -6.88 -18.87
CA LYS A 68 2.67 -7.48 -19.04
C LYS A 68 3.37 -7.83 -17.71
N LEU A 69 2.99 -7.22 -16.59
CA LEU A 69 3.56 -7.51 -15.28
C LEU A 69 3.34 -8.98 -14.87
N GLN A 70 4.44 -9.67 -14.55
CA GLN A 70 4.43 -11.02 -13.98
C GLN A 70 4.29 -10.92 -12.46
N CYS A 71 3.08 -10.61 -11.99
CA CYS A 71 2.75 -10.52 -10.57
C CYS A 71 1.34 -11.07 -10.29
N ILE A 72 1.04 -11.29 -9.01
CA ILE A 72 -0.28 -11.76 -8.57
C ILE A 72 -1.37 -10.75 -8.91
N GLU A 73 -2.60 -11.24 -9.13
CA GLU A 73 -3.75 -10.39 -9.51
C GLU A 73 -4.05 -9.30 -8.50
N ASP A 74 -3.83 -9.55 -7.20
CA ASP A 74 -4.01 -8.53 -6.16
C ASP A 74 -3.10 -7.31 -6.40
N THR A 75 -1.83 -7.55 -6.72
CA THR A 75 -0.90 -6.46 -7.04
C THR A 75 -1.37 -5.69 -8.28
N LYS A 76 -1.90 -6.38 -9.31
CA LYS A 76 -2.48 -5.71 -10.49
C LYS A 76 -3.69 -4.87 -10.12
N ALA A 77 -4.58 -5.37 -9.25
CA ALA A 77 -5.71 -4.62 -8.72
C ALA A 77 -5.26 -3.34 -7.99
N GLN A 78 -4.17 -3.38 -7.21
CA GLN A 78 -3.61 -2.20 -6.55
C GLN A 78 -3.06 -1.17 -7.54
N TYR A 79 -2.41 -1.60 -8.62
CA TYR A 79 -1.97 -0.70 -9.70
C TYR A 79 -3.17 -0.04 -10.38
N THR A 80 -4.21 -0.82 -10.73
CA THR A 80 -5.45 -0.30 -11.30
C THR A 80 -6.14 0.70 -10.39
N ALA A 81 -6.29 0.39 -9.09
CA ALA A 81 -6.88 1.31 -8.11
C ALA A 81 -6.02 2.56 -7.87
N THR A 82 -4.71 2.46 -8.06
CA THR A 82 -3.81 3.62 -8.02
C THR A 82 -4.02 4.53 -9.22
N PHE A 83 -4.01 3.94 -10.41
CA PHE A 83 -4.19 4.68 -11.64
C PHE A 83 -5.59 5.29 -11.77
N HIS A 84 -6.63 4.60 -11.30
CA HIS A 84 -7.99 5.14 -11.28
C HIS A 84 -8.10 6.45 -10.49
N LEU A 85 -7.41 6.60 -9.35
CA LEU A 85 -7.39 7.90 -8.66
C LEU A 85 -6.64 8.97 -9.45
N PHE A 86 -5.59 8.59 -10.19
CA PHE A 86 -4.86 9.51 -11.05
C PHE A 86 -5.73 10.01 -12.22
N THR A 87 -6.58 9.12 -12.78
CA THR A 87 -7.50 9.48 -13.86
C THR A 87 -8.59 10.43 -13.37
N LEU A 88 -9.08 10.25 -12.14
CA LEU A 88 -10.05 11.18 -11.52
C LEU A 88 -9.50 12.60 -11.35
N GLN A 89 -8.20 12.76 -11.10
CA GLN A 89 -7.61 14.10 -10.99
C GLN A 89 -7.41 14.78 -12.35
N ASN A 90 -7.11 14.00 -13.39
CA ASN A 90 -6.76 14.53 -14.72
C ASN A 90 -7.92 14.44 -15.71
N ASP A 91 -9.13 14.13 -15.25
CA ASP A 91 -10.35 13.96 -16.05
C ASP A 91 -10.15 13.04 -17.27
N LEU A 92 -9.39 11.94 -17.07
CA LEU A 92 -9.10 10.97 -18.11
C LEU A 92 -10.20 9.91 -18.18
N ALA A 93 -10.69 9.62 -19.40
CA ALA A 93 -11.57 8.50 -19.65
C ALA A 93 -10.81 7.19 -19.43
N TRP A 94 -11.19 6.43 -18.40
CA TRP A 94 -10.54 5.19 -18.00
C TRP A 94 -11.59 4.12 -17.72
N ASP A 95 -11.51 3.02 -18.46
CA ASP A 95 -12.26 1.80 -18.17
C ASP A 95 -11.34 0.81 -17.43
N PRO A 96 -11.52 0.61 -16.11
CA PRO A 96 -10.62 -0.19 -15.29
C PRO A 96 -10.68 -1.68 -15.64
N PRO A 97 -9.54 -2.35 -15.88
CA PRO A 97 -9.49 -3.80 -16.02
C PRO A 97 -9.88 -4.48 -14.68
N SER A 98 -10.68 -5.54 -14.77
CA SER A 98 -11.11 -6.32 -13.62
C SER A 98 -10.07 -7.38 -13.25
N TYR A 99 -9.46 -7.24 -12.07
CA TYR A 99 -8.58 -8.24 -11.46
C TYR A 99 -9.21 -8.77 -10.17
N ARG A 100 -9.25 -10.08 -9.98
CA ARG A 100 -9.91 -10.68 -8.82
C ARG A 100 -8.87 -11.14 -7.80
N GLN A 101 -9.02 -10.66 -6.56
CA GLN A 101 -8.17 -11.15 -5.48
C GLN A 101 -8.53 -12.59 -5.12
N HIS A 102 -7.61 -13.52 -5.37
CA HIS A 102 -7.70 -14.90 -4.88
C HIS A 102 -7.20 -14.97 -3.44
N GLN A 103 -8.12 -15.14 -2.49
CA GLN A 103 -7.79 -15.30 -1.08
C GLN A 103 -7.27 -16.73 -0.82
N LYS A 104 -6.06 -16.82 -0.25
CA LYS A 104 -5.49 -18.09 0.22
C LYS A 104 -5.70 -18.19 1.72
N ILE A 105 -5.98 -19.39 2.21
CA ILE A 105 -5.95 -19.67 3.65
C ILE A 105 -4.49 -19.62 4.09
N PRO A 106 -4.11 -18.76 5.05
CA PRO A 106 -2.74 -18.68 5.52
C PRO A 106 -2.40 -19.90 6.37
N PHE A 107 -1.10 -20.19 6.49
CA PHE A 107 -0.60 -21.12 7.49
C PHE A 107 -0.88 -20.55 8.89
N ILE A 108 -1.51 -21.35 9.74
CA ILE A 108 -1.79 -21.01 11.14
C ILE A 108 -0.79 -21.79 11.99
N PRO A 109 0.20 -21.12 12.61
CA PRO A 109 1.21 -21.79 13.42
C PRO A 109 0.60 -22.34 14.71
N THR A 110 1.21 -23.41 15.21
CA THR A 110 0.90 -23.98 16.53
C THR A 110 1.48 -23.13 17.66
N GLU A 111 0.96 -23.28 18.89
CA GLU A 111 1.49 -22.54 20.05
C GLU A 111 2.98 -22.82 20.27
N ALA A 112 3.40 -24.08 20.12
CA ALA A 112 4.79 -24.48 20.28
C ALA A 112 5.72 -23.79 19.26
N GLU A 113 5.30 -23.64 18.00
CA GLU A 113 6.07 -22.95 16.97
C GLU A 113 6.20 -21.44 17.26
N ILE A 114 5.13 -20.83 17.77
CA ILE A 114 5.15 -19.41 18.19
C ILE A 114 6.11 -19.22 19.36
N ASP A 115 6.06 -20.09 20.37
CA ASP A 115 6.94 -20.00 21.54
C ASP A 115 8.40 -20.20 21.19
N GLN A 116 8.69 -21.14 20.28
CA GLN A 116 10.04 -21.33 19.73
C GLN A 116 10.53 -20.09 18.98
N LEU A 117 9.68 -19.45 18.18
CA LEU A 117 10.02 -18.21 17.48
C LEU A 117 10.31 -17.06 18.45
N ILE A 118 9.52 -16.91 19.52
CA ILE A 118 9.72 -15.89 20.55
C ILE A 118 11.04 -16.15 21.30
N ALA A 119 11.30 -17.40 21.69
CA ALA A 119 12.51 -17.78 22.40
C ALA A 119 13.79 -17.59 21.57
N ALA A 120 13.71 -17.81 20.25
CA ALA A 120 14.82 -17.57 19.33
C ALA A 120 15.06 -16.07 19.04
N GLY A 121 14.08 -15.20 19.32
CA GLY A 121 14.16 -13.77 19.09
C GLY A 121 15.05 -13.04 20.10
N GLY A 122 15.75 -11.99 19.66
CA GLY A 122 16.43 -11.08 20.59
C GLY A 122 15.43 -10.29 21.44
N LYS A 123 15.85 -9.78 22.61
CA LYS A 123 14.98 -9.13 23.62
C LYS A 123 13.87 -8.24 23.04
N LYS A 124 14.20 -7.29 22.16
CA LYS A 124 13.23 -6.36 21.56
C LYS A 124 12.19 -7.07 20.70
N THR A 125 12.63 -8.00 19.85
CA THR A 125 11.76 -8.75 18.95
C THR A 125 10.91 -9.74 19.72
N ALA A 126 11.50 -10.46 20.69
CA ALA A 126 10.79 -11.41 21.54
C ALA A 126 9.67 -10.70 22.33
N THR A 127 9.94 -9.55 22.96
CA THR A 127 8.90 -8.78 23.65
C THR A 127 7.79 -8.32 22.71
N LEU A 128 8.12 -7.89 21.49
CA LEU A 128 7.11 -7.49 20.51
C LEU A 128 6.26 -8.69 20.07
N LEU A 129 6.88 -9.83 19.80
CA LEU A 129 6.17 -11.06 19.40
C LEU A 129 5.27 -11.58 20.52
N GLN A 130 5.75 -11.57 21.77
CA GLN A 130 4.96 -11.93 22.96
C GLN A 130 3.74 -11.01 23.09
N LEU A 131 3.94 -9.70 22.97
CA LEU A 131 2.85 -8.73 22.99
C LEU A 131 1.79 -9.04 21.93
N LEU A 132 2.22 -9.35 20.69
CA LEU A 132 1.29 -9.67 19.60
C LEU A 132 0.55 -10.99 19.84
N LYS A 133 1.22 -12.00 20.41
CA LYS A 133 0.63 -13.29 20.78
C LYS A 133 -0.52 -13.09 21.77
N GLU A 134 -0.32 -12.28 22.80
CA GLU A 134 -1.31 -12.10 23.88
C GLU A 134 -2.45 -11.15 23.52
N THR A 135 -2.15 -10.07 22.79
CA THR A 135 -3.11 -8.97 22.59
C THR A 135 -3.78 -8.96 21.22
N ALA A 136 -3.25 -9.73 20.26
CA ALA A 136 -3.66 -9.71 18.86
C ALA A 136 -3.69 -8.29 18.26
N LEU A 137 -2.84 -7.38 18.77
CA LEU A 137 -2.66 -6.05 18.24
C LEU A 137 -2.14 -6.10 16.81
N ARG A 138 -2.48 -5.09 16.00
CA ARG A 138 -1.78 -4.92 14.72
C ARG A 138 -0.34 -4.48 14.99
N ILE A 139 0.58 -4.86 14.12
CA ILE A 139 2.01 -4.55 14.29
C ILE A 139 2.26 -3.05 14.50
N GLY A 140 1.60 -2.17 13.74
CA GLY A 140 1.78 -0.72 13.89
C GLY A 140 0.99 -0.11 15.06
N GLU A 141 0.00 -0.83 15.62
CA GLU A 141 -0.61 -0.48 16.91
C GLU A 141 0.36 -0.79 18.05
N ALA A 142 0.92 -2.01 18.07
CA ALA A 142 1.91 -2.44 19.05
C ALA A 142 3.18 -1.57 19.03
N TRP A 143 3.68 -1.22 17.84
CA TRP A 143 4.87 -0.39 17.69
C TRP A 143 4.71 1.05 18.21
N ARG A 144 3.48 1.57 18.27
CA ARG A 144 3.17 2.94 18.72
C ARG A 144 2.72 3.02 20.17
N LEU A 145 2.68 1.89 20.89
CA LEU A 145 2.41 1.90 22.32
C LEU A 145 3.45 2.73 23.06
N ARG A 146 2.98 3.54 24.01
CA ARG A 146 3.85 4.32 24.88
C ARG A 146 3.92 3.67 26.25
N TRP A 147 4.94 4.03 27.01
CA TRP A 147 5.08 3.57 28.39
C TRP A 147 3.86 3.90 29.27
N ILE A 148 3.16 5.02 29.00
CA ILE A 148 1.93 5.42 29.72
C ILE A 148 0.72 4.53 29.42
N ASP A 149 0.77 3.77 28.33
CA ASP A 149 -0.31 2.89 27.90
C ASP A 149 -0.20 1.51 28.60
N VAL A 150 0.85 1.28 29.40
CA VAL A 150 1.11 0.02 30.11
C VAL A 150 0.98 0.22 31.63
N ASP A 151 0.03 -0.48 32.24
CA ASP A 151 -0.17 -0.51 33.69
C ASP A 151 0.38 -1.83 34.26
N PHE A 152 1.58 -1.76 34.84
CA PHE A 152 2.26 -2.91 35.45
C PHE A 152 1.58 -3.44 36.72
N LYS A 153 0.79 -2.61 37.43
CA LYS A 153 0.09 -3.07 38.66
C LYS A 153 -1.14 -3.88 38.33
N ARG A 154 -1.86 -3.47 37.28
CA ARG A 154 -3.08 -4.15 36.83
C ARG A 154 -2.82 -5.20 35.75
N GLN A 155 -1.59 -5.25 35.21
CA GLN A 155 -1.21 -6.06 34.04
C GLN A 155 -2.11 -5.77 32.84
N ILE A 156 -2.27 -4.47 32.54
CA ILE A 156 -3.17 -3.98 31.49
C ILE A 156 -2.39 -3.18 30.46
N ILE A 157 -2.76 -3.36 29.18
CA ILE A 157 -2.31 -2.52 28.06
C ILE A 157 -3.51 -1.81 27.44
N THR A 158 -3.42 -0.48 27.33
CA THR A 158 -4.47 0.38 26.78
C THR A 158 -4.10 0.87 25.38
N LEU A 159 -4.83 0.42 24.36
CA LEU A 159 -4.67 0.91 22.99
C LEU A 159 -5.50 2.18 22.76
N ASN A 160 -4.85 3.34 22.84
CA ASN A 160 -5.48 4.65 22.61
C ASN A 160 -5.45 5.12 21.15
N THR A 161 -4.51 4.64 20.32
CA THR A 161 -4.31 5.12 18.93
C THR A 161 -4.45 3.99 17.88
N PRO A 162 -5.65 3.37 17.78
CA PRO A 162 -5.90 2.24 16.89
C PRO A 162 -5.67 2.58 15.41
N GLU A 163 -5.27 1.58 14.63
CA GLU A 163 -5.16 1.72 13.18
C GLU A 163 -6.52 1.61 12.48
N LYS A 164 -6.55 2.05 11.22
CA LYS A 164 -7.70 1.89 10.30
C LYS A 164 -9.04 2.38 10.88
N ASN A 165 -9.00 3.43 11.71
CA ASN A 165 -10.17 4.00 12.36
C ASN A 165 -10.91 2.99 13.25
N SER A 166 -10.19 1.99 13.79
CA SER A 166 -10.77 1.05 14.76
C SER A 166 -11.06 1.76 16.09
N LYS A 167 -11.79 1.09 17.00
CA LYS A 167 -12.06 1.60 18.35
C LYS A 167 -10.87 1.35 19.30
N ALA A 168 -10.70 2.22 20.29
CA ALA A 168 -9.78 2.02 21.40
C ALA A 168 -10.15 0.77 22.20
N ARG A 169 -9.16 0.06 22.75
CA ARG A 169 -9.35 -1.23 23.44
C ARG A 169 -8.38 -1.38 24.61
N ILE A 170 -8.75 -2.21 25.57
CA ILE A 170 -7.96 -2.56 26.74
C ILE A 170 -7.72 -4.07 26.72
N PHE A 171 -6.49 -4.49 27.01
CA PHE A 171 -6.07 -5.88 27.02
C PHE A 171 -5.46 -6.23 28.37
N ASN A 172 -5.83 -7.39 28.91
CA ASN A 172 -5.14 -7.98 30.05
C ASN A 172 -4.02 -8.87 29.50
N VAL A 173 -2.83 -8.73 30.08
CA VAL A 173 -1.62 -9.47 29.67
C VAL A 173 -1.08 -10.26 30.85
N SER A 174 -0.37 -11.36 30.60
CA SER A 174 0.13 -12.29 31.63
C SER A 174 1.60 -12.06 31.95
#